data_AF-A0A3N5VMD7-F1
#
_entry.id   AF-A0A3N5VMD7-F1
#
_cell.length_a   1.000
_cell.length_b   1.000
_cell.length_c   1.000
_cell.angle_alpha   90.00
_cell.angle_beta   90.00
_cell.angle_gamma   90.00
#
_symmetry.space_group_name_H-M   'P 1'
#
loop_
_entity.id
_entity.type
_entity.pdbx_description
1 polymer ?
#
loop_
_entity_poly.entity_id
_entity_poly.type
_entity_poly.pdbx_seq_one_letter_code
_entity_poly.pdbx_strand_id
1 'polypeptide(L)'
;MNRRSVLLKAAIVLTIVWASVWCVRSYAGSKKVTAERLQSRIEATSFADWSERETPPNSAEAKRREDELREIAAMVNRLDFQEREKNRHNRGGEEFFRKLSPQEKSLFIDLTIMESMNRFMESLDEMPPEQRKRFVEQGLKEIEAGRTGEDLARAEELGADLLEKISQEGMRAYFEKSSTQTKLDLAPLMEAINETMQGLRGNEFGPRTQ
;
A
#
# COMPACT_ATOMS: atom_id res chain seq x y z
N MET A 1 -27.89 -51.52 14.83
CA MET A 1 -26.97 -50.38 15.06
C MET A 1 -27.61 -49.41 16.05
N ASN A 2 -27.01 -49.21 17.22
CA ASN A 2 -27.58 -48.36 18.27
C ASN A 2 -27.52 -46.88 17.85
N ARG A 3 -28.67 -46.22 17.70
CA ARG A 3 -28.80 -44.80 17.33
C ARG A 3 -27.87 -43.88 18.14
N ARG A 4 -27.67 -44.16 19.44
CA ARG A 4 -26.73 -43.44 20.31
C ARG A 4 -25.28 -43.50 19.81
N SER A 5 -24.82 -44.66 19.31
CA SER A 5 -23.46 -44.81 18.79
C SER A 5 -23.25 -44.09 17.45
N VAL A 6 -24.30 -43.97 16.63
CA VAL A 6 -24.26 -43.22 15.37
C VAL A 6 -24.25 -41.72 15.64
N LEU A 7 -25.09 -41.25 16.58
CA LEU A 7 -25.12 -39.85 17.00
C LEU A 7 -23.81 -39.41 17.65
N LEU A 8 -23.20 -40.26 18.49
CA LEU A 8 -21.91 -39.97 19.11
C LEU A 8 -20.78 -39.87 18.07
N LYS A 9 -20.74 -40.79 17.09
CA LYS A 9 -19.77 -40.74 15.99
C LYS A 9 -19.96 -39.51 15.10
N ALA A 10 -21.21 -39.14 14.80
CA ALA A 10 -21.51 -37.93 14.03
C ALA A 10 -21.08 -36.66 14.78
N ALA A 11 -21.31 -36.58 16.10
CA ALA A 11 -20.88 -35.45 16.92
C ALA A 11 -19.35 -35.34 17.00
N ILE A 12 -18.64 -36.47 17.10
CA ILE A 12 -17.17 -36.49 17.10
C ILE A 12 -16.61 -36.01 15.76
N VAL A 13 -17.14 -36.51 14.64
CA VAL A 13 -16.72 -36.07 13.29
C VAL A 13 -17.00 -34.57 13.11
N LEU A 14 -18.16 -34.09 13.53
CA LEU A 14 -18.52 -32.68 13.46
C LEU A 14 -17.54 -31.80 14.27
N THR A 15 -17.16 -32.25 15.46
CA THR A 15 -16.22 -31.53 16.34
C THR A 15 -14.82 -31.48 15.73
N ILE A 16 -14.35 -32.59 15.13
CA ILE A 16 -13.04 -32.65 14.45
C ILE A 16 -13.01 -31.71 13.23
N VAL A 17 -14.10 -31.67 12.46
CA VAL A 17 -14.23 -30.76 11.31
C VAL A 17 -14.17 -29.30 11.78
N TRP A 18 -14.94 -28.95 12.81
CA TRP A 18 -14.93 -27.58 13.36
C TRP A 18 -13.59 -27.19 13.99
N ALA A 19 -12.93 -28.09 14.70
CA ALA A 19 -11.59 -27.87 15.24
C ALA A 19 -10.56 -27.66 14.12
N SER A 20 -10.65 -28.42 13.03
CA SER A 20 -9.79 -28.27 11.85
C SER A 20 -10.03 -26.93 11.16
N VAL A 21 -11.29 -26.53 10.95
CA VAL A 21 -11.65 -25.22 10.39
C VAL A 21 -11.13 -24.09 11.29
N TRP A 22 -11.26 -24.22 12.60
CA TRP A 22 -10.78 -23.22 13.56
C TRP A 22 -9.25 -23.14 13.55
N CYS A 23 -8.55 -24.27 13.48
CA CYS A 23 -7.09 -24.33 13.41
C CYS A 23 -6.57 -23.70 12.11
N VAL A 24 -7.19 -24.02 10.97
CA VAL A 24 -6.86 -23.42 9.66
C VAL A 24 -7.17 -21.93 9.65
N ARG A 25 -8.32 -21.50 10.19
CA ARG A 25 -8.71 -20.09 10.26
C ARG A 25 -7.82 -19.29 11.19
N SER A 26 -7.44 -19.85 12.34
CA SER A 26 -6.52 -19.24 13.29
C SER A 26 -5.11 -19.11 12.69
N TYR A 27 -4.64 -20.15 12.03
CA TYR A 27 -3.36 -20.13 11.32
C TYR A 27 -3.36 -19.13 10.15
N ALA A 28 -4.42 -19.09 9.35
CA ALA A 28 -4.59 -18.11 8.28
C ALA A 28 -4.68 -16.67 8.82
N GLY A 29 -5.40 -16.46 9.92
CA GLY A 29 -5.49 -15.18 10.63
C GLY A 29 -4.15 -14.73 11.18
N SER A 30 -3.34 -15.64 11.73
CA SER A 30 -1.98 -15.36 12.23
C SER A 30 -1.00 -14.94 11.13
N LYS A 31 -1.30 -15.27 9.86
CA LYS A 31 -0.52 -14.83 8.70
C LYS A 31 -0.99 -13.52 8.07
N LYS A 32 -2.15 -12.99 8.48
CA LYS A 32 -2.64 -11.70 7.97
C LYS A 32 -1.76 -10.58 8.52
N VAL A 33 -1.22 -9.77 7.61
CA VAL A 33 -0.50 -8.55 7.97
C VAL A 33 -1.55 -7.47 8.22
N THR A 34 -1.45 -6.77 9.34
CA THR A 34 -2.35 -5.67 9.72
C THR A 34 -1.54 -4.38 9.90
N ALA A 35 -2.21 -3.24 9.88
CA ALA A 35 -1.57 -1.94 10.08
C ALA A 35 -0.84 -1.88 11.43
N GLU A 36 -1.42 -2.46 12.48
CA GLU A 36 -0.83 -2.47 13.83
C GLU A 36 0.43 -3.35 13.89
N ARG A 37 0.43 -4.50 13.20
CA ARG A 37 1.60 -5.37 13.12
C ARG A 37 2.74 -4.74 12.34
N LEU A 38 2.42 -4.04 11.24
CA LEU A 38 3.38 -3.27 10.48
C LEU A 38 4.01 -2.16 11.35
N GLN A 39 3.17 -1.40 12.06
CA GLN A 39 3.63 -0.35 12.96
C GLN A 39 4.52 -0.91 14.08
N SER A 40 4.11 -2.01 14.71
CA SER A 40 4.91 -2.68 15.74
C SER A 40 6.27 -3.15 15.19
N ARG A 41 6.32 -3.60 13.94
CA ARG A 41 7.59 -4.00 13.29
C ARG A 41 8.49 -2.78 13.06
N ILE A 42 7.94 -1.68 12.54
CA ILE A 42 8.66 -0.41 12.34
C ILE A 42 9.23 0.11 13.67
N GLU A 43 8.47 0.04 14.76
CA GLU A 43 8.94 0.50 16.08
C GLU A 43 10.04 -0.42 16.63
N ALA A 44 9.88 -1.74 16.50
CA ALA A 44 10.84 -2.72 16.97
C ALA A 44 12.22 -2.61 16.30
N THR A 45 12.28 -2.12 15.05
CA THR A 45 13.57 -1.93 14.37
C THR A 45 14.33 -0.69 14.85
N SER A 46 13.65 0.27 15.49
CA SER A 46 14.26 1.47 16.09
C SER A 46 15.25 2.16 15.17
N PHE A 47 14.83 2.44 13.93
CA PHE A 47 15.67 3.09 12.93
C PHE A 47 16.16 4.46 13.43
N ALA A 48 17.48 4.60 13.56
CA ALA A 48 18.12 5.90 13.73
C ALA A 48 17.87 6.78 12.50
N ASP A 49 17.84 8.09 12.71
CA ASP A 49 17.65 9.07 11.65
C ASP A 49 18.90 9.18 10.78
N TRP A 50 18.78 8.67 9.55
CA TRP A 50 19.80 8.69 8.51
C TRP A 50 19.38 9.57 7.32
N SER A 51 18.36 10.41 7.49
CA SER A 51 17.80 11.26 6.43
C SER A 51 18.83 12.13 5.72
N GLU A 52 19.80 12.67 6.47
CA GLU A 52 20.88 13.52 5.96
C GLU A 52 22.18 12.75 5.65
N ARG A 53 22.19 11.42 5.78
CA ARG A 53 23.40 10.61 5.60
C ARG A 53 23.49 10.03 4.20
N GLU A 54 24.50 10.43 3.45
CA GLU A 54 24.80 9.82 2.14
C GLU A 54 25.47 8.44 2.27
N THR A 55 26.19 8.19 3.36
CA THR A 55 26.94 6.95 3.57
C THR A 55 26.61 6.32 4.92
N PRO A 56 26.51 4.98 5.00
CA PRO A 56 26.24 4.30 6.23
C PRO A 56 27.44 4.39 7.20
N PRO A 57 27.19 4.47 8.52
CA PRO A 57 28.25 4.56 9.53
C PRO A 57 29.12 3.31 9.59
N ASN A 58 28.55 2.14 9.28
CA ASN A 58 29.28 0.89 9.09
C ASN A 58 28.48 -0.08 8.21
N SER A 59 29.18 -1.05 7.60
CA SER A 59 28.59 -1.99 6.64
C SER A 59 27.67 -3.03 7.28
N ALA A 60 27.92 -3.44 8.53
CA ALA A 60 27.08 -4.40 9.23
C ALA A 60 25.69 -3.83 9.54
N GLU A 61 25.65 -2.57 9.97
CA GLU A 61 24.43 -1.81 10.25
C GLU A 61 23.66 -1.50 8.97
N ALA A 62 24.37 -1.13 7.89
CA ALA A 62 23.76 -0.93 6.57
C ALA A 62 23.03 -2.19 6.12
N LYS A 63 23.69 -3.36 6.22
CA LYS A 63 23.09 -4.64 5.86
C LYS A 63 21.88 -4.97 6.73
N ARG A 64 21.98 -4.78 8.05
CA ARG A 64 20.84 -5.02 8.97
C ARG A 64 19.64 -4.16 8.58
N ARG A 65 19.85 -2.87 8.31
CA ARG A 65 18.76 -1.96 7.92
C ARG A 65 18.18 -2.31 6.56
N GLU A 66 18.99 -2.74 5.60
CA GLU A 66 18.50 -3.22 4.30
C GLU A 66 17.58 -4.44 4.47
N ASP A 67 17.99 -5.43 5.26
CA ASP A 67 17.19 -6.63 5.52
C ASP A 67 15.85 -6.27 6.18
N GLU A 68 15.88 -5.39 7.19
CA GLU A 68 14.68 -4.88 7.87
C GLU A 68 13.76 -4.08 6.93
N LEU A 69 14.34 -3.23 6.07
CA LEU A 69 13.61 -2.45 5.08
C LEU A 69 12.86 -3.36 4.10
N ARG A 70 13.51 -4.43 3.63
CA ARG A 70 12.90 -5.43 2.74
C ARG A 70 11.74 -6.16 3.40
N GLU A 71 11.86 -6.49 4.68
CA GLU A 71 10.79 -7.14 5.43
C GLU A 71 9.58 -6.19 5.62
N ILE A 72 9.84 -4.94 5.99
CA ILE A 72 8.80 -3.90 6.14
C ILE A 72 8.09 -3.69 4.78
N ALA A 73 8.84 -3.57 3.69
CA ALA A 73 8.26 -3.45 2.35
C ALA A 73 7.38 -4.65 1.98
N ALA A 74 7.82 -5.87 2.30
CA ALA A 74 7.02 -7.07 2.09
C ALA A 74 5.73 -7.09 2.93
N MET A 75 5.76 -6.54 4.15
CA MET A 75 4.57 -6.37 4.98
C MET A 75 3.61 -5.34 4.37
N VAL A 76 4.09 -4.17 3.96
CA VAL A 76 3.30 -3.13 3.29
C VAL A 76 2.56 -3.68 2.07
N ASN A 77 3.27 -4.41 1.21
CA ASN A 77 2.67 -4.98 0.01
C ASN A 77 1.56 -5.98 0.33
N ARG A 78 1.64 -6.68 1.47
CA ARG A 78 0.67 -7.69 1.93
C ARG A 78 -0.51 -7.13 2.73
N LEU A 79 -0.54 -5.84 3.02
CA LEU A 79 -1.74 -5.20 3.58
C LEU A 79 -2.90 -5.29 2.58
N ASP A 80 -4.08 -5.66 3.06
CA ASP A 80 -5.30 -5.58 2.27
C ASP A 80 -5.82 -4.13 2.18
N PHE A 81 -6.87 -3.90 1.39
CA PHE A 81 -7.40 -2.55 1.17
C PHE A 81 -7.82 -1.83 2.46
N GLN A 82 -8.51 -2.51 3.38
CA GLN A 82 -8.98 -1.91 4.64
C GLN A 82 -7.80 -1.54 5.55
N GLU A 83 -6.81 -2.44 5.63
CA GLU A 83 -5.61 -2.21 6.44
C GLU A 83 -4.70 -1.13 5.82
N ARG A 84 -4.65 -1.00 4.49
CA ARG A 84 -3.96 0.11 3.81
C ARG A 84 -4.60 1.45 4.10
N GLU A 85 -5.93 1.53 4.08
CA GLU A 85 -6.65 2.77 4.41
C GLU A 85 -6.34 3.20 5.86
N LYS A 86 -6.41 2.28 6.82
CA LYS A 86 -5.99 2.56 8.20
C LYS A 86 -4.54 2.99 8.29
N ASN A 87 -3.64 2.29 7.59
CA ASN A 87 -2.22 2.60 7.60
C ASN A 87 -1.93 4.00 7.01
N ARG A 88 -2.68 4.45 5.99
CA ARG A 88 -2.57 5.80 5.43
C ARG A 88 -2.90 6.88 6.46
N HIS A 89 -3.83 6.61 7.37
CA HIS A 89 -4.17 7.54 8.45
C HIS A 89 -3.20 7.49 9.64
N ASN A 90 -2.38 6.43 9.74
CA ASN A 90 -1.35 6.31 10.75
C ASN A 90 -0.06 7.02 10.28
N ARG A 91 0.33 8.10 10.96
CA ARG A 91 1.55 8.87 10.64
C ARG A 91 2.85 8.08 10.78
N GLY A 92 2.83 6.91 11.43
CA GLY A 92 4.04 6.12 11.67
C GLY A 92 4.78 5.68 10.40
N GLY A 93 4.07 5.42 9.29
CA GLY A 93 4.72 5.10 8.01
C GLY A 93 5.49 6.27 7.41
N GLU A 94 4.96 7.48 7.55
CA GLU A 94 5.60 8.71 7.08
C GLU A 94 6.83 9.06 7.94
N GLU A 95 6.70 8.99 9.27
CA GLU A 95 7.81 9.21 10.20
C GLU A 95 8.94 8.22 9.99
N PHE A 96 8.62 6.94 9.74
CA PHE A 96 9.59 5.93 9.37
C PHE A 96 10.32 6.29 8.07
N PHE A 97 9.56 6.63 7.02
CA PHE A 97 10.14 6.97 5.72
C PHE A 97 11.04 8.20 5.79
N ARG A 98 10.68 9.19 6.60
CA ARG A 98 11.50 10.41 6.82
C ARG A 98 12.88 10.11 7.39
N LYS A 99 13.03 9.08 8.24
CA LYS A 99 14.31 8.69 8.88
C LYS A 99 15.25 7.92 7.95
N LEU A 100 14.79 7.48 6.78
CA LEU A 100 15.57 6.70 5.83
C LEU A 100 16.57 7.60 5.09
N SER A 101 17.76 7.05 4.81
CA SER A 101 18.71 7.71 3.91
C SER A 101 18.15 7.80 2.48
N PRO A 102 18.70 8.65 1.60
CA PRO A 102 18.26 8.73 0.21
C PRO A 102 18.28 7.37 -0.51
N GLN A 103 19.31 6.55 -0.28
CA GLN A 103 19.40 5.21 -0.88
C GLN A 103 18.37 4.24 -0.30
N GLU A 104 18.11 4.31 1.01
CA GLU A 104 17.08 3.49 1.67
C GLU A 104 15.68 3.87 1.19
N LYS A 105 15.40 5.17 1.01
CA LYS A 105 14.16 5.67 0.42
C LYS A 105 13.97 5.10 -0.97
N SER A 106 14.97 5.22 -1.85
CA SER A 106 14.91 4.67 -3.21
C SER A 106 14.64 3.16 -3.19
N LEU A 107 15.37 2.38 -2.38
CA LEU A 107 15.14 0.94 -2.26
C LEU A 107 13.72 0.63 -1.76
N PHE A 108 13.20 1.36 -0.78
CA PHE A 108 11.86 1.15 -0.25
C PHE A 108 10.79 1.41 -1.30
N ILE A 109 10.95 2.50 -2.08
CA ILE A 109 10.06 2.85 -3.19
C ILE A 109 10.06 1.74 -4.23
N ASP A 110 11.23 1.25 -4.62
CA ASP A 110 11.37 0.18 -5.61
C ASP A 110 10.67 -1.10 -5.19
N LEU A 111 10.77 -1.43 -3.90
CA LEU A 111 10.16 -2.64 -3.33
C LEU A 111 8.64 -2.52 -3.14
N THR A 112 8.10 -1.31 -3.02
CA THR A 112 6.69 -1.10 -2.63
C THR A 112 5.81 -0.58 -3.76
N ILE A 113 6.27 0.40 -4.55
CA ILE A 113 5.42 1.11 -5.52
C ILE A 113 4.96 0.17 -6.63
N MET A 114 5.88 -0.54 -7.28
CA MET A 114 5.55 -1.40 -8.41
C MET A 114 4.50 -2.46 -8.03
N GLU A 115 4.74 -3.18 -6.94
CA GLU A 115 3.84 -4.24 -6.45
C GLU A 115 2.50 -3.65 -5.99
N SER A 116 2.52 -2.51 -5.30
CA SER A 116 1.30 -1.84 -4.84
C SER A 116 0.42 -1.39 -5.99
N MET A 117 1.01 -0.81 -7.04
CA MET A 117 0.28 -0.35 -8.24
C MET A 117 -0.29 -1.53 -9.04
N ASN A 118 0.48 -2.61 -9.22
CA ASN A 118 -0.01 -3.82 -9.87
C ASN A 118 -1.23 -4.40 -9.14
N ARG A 119 -1.11 -4.62 -7.83
CA ARG A 119 -2.21 -5.18 -7.00
C ARG A 119 -3.42 -4.27 -6.98
N PHE A 120 -3.21 -2.96 -6.98
CA PHE A 120 -4.29 -1.99 -7.01
C PHE A 120 -5.09 -2.10 -8.32
N MET A 121 -4.42 -2.18 -9.47
CA MET A 121 -5.08 -2.37 -10.76
C MET A 121 -5.78 -3.73 -10.86
N GLU A 122 -5.17 -4.80 -10.37
CA GLU A 122 -5.81 -6.12 -10.27
C GLU A 122 -7.08 -6.08 -9.42
N SER A 123 -7.03 -5.39 -8.28
CA SER A 123 -8.19 -5.22 -7.39
C SER A 123 -9.33 -4.47 -8.09
N LEU A 124 -9.01 -3.44 -8.88
CA LEU A 124 -10.01 -2.71 -9.66
C LEU A 124 -10.63 -3.59 -10.74
N ASP A 125 -9.83 -4.41 -11.43
CA ASP A 125 -10.34 -5.35 -12.44
C ASP A 125 -11.33 -6.38 -11.87
N GLU A 126 -11.07 -6.86 -10.65
CA GLU A 126 -11.94 -7.81 -9.96
C GLU A 126 -13.26 -7.17 -9.46
N MET A 127 -13.32 -5.84 -9.34
CA MET A 127 -14.52 -5.14 -8.89
C MET A 127 -15.65 -5.20 -9.95
N PRO A 128 -16.92 -5.33 -9.54
CA PRO A 128 -18.05 -5.15 -10.45
C PRO A 128 -18.06 -3.75 -11.08
N PRO A 129 -18.56 -3.59 -12.33
CA PRO A 129 -18.55 -2.30 -13.04
C PRO A 129 -19.16 -1.13 -12.25
N GLU A 130 -20.28 -1.36 -11.57
CA GLU A 130 -20.93 -0.32 -10.76
C GLU A 130 -20.11 0.08 -9.53
N GLN A 131 -19.29 -0.82 -8.98
CA GLN A 131 -18.37 -0.47 -7.90
C GLN A 131 -17.17 0.32 -8.41
N ARG A 132 -16.62 -0.03 -9.59
CA ARG A 132 -15.58 0.78 -10.24
C ARG A 132 -16.05 2.19 -10.57
N LYS A 133 -17.27 2.36 -11.08
CA LYS A 133 -17.84 3.70 -11.32
C LYS A 133 -17.91 4.53 -10.04
N ARG A 134 -18.40 3.95 -8.94
CA ARG A 134 -18.41 4.63 -7.63
C ARG A 134 -17.01 4.99 -7.15
N PHE A 135 -16.03 4.12 -7.38
CA PHE A 135 -14.63 4.40 -7.08
C PHE A 135 -14.12 5.61 -7.86
N VAL A 136 -14.40 5.68 -9.16
CA VAL A 136 -14.05 6.82 -10.02
C VAL A 136 -14.73 8.10 -9.56
N GLU A 137 -16.04 8.06 -9.32
CA GLU A 137 -16.80 9.22 -8.82
C GLU A 137 -16.25 9.73 -7.47
N GLN A 138 -15.87 8.82 -6.58
CA GLN A 138 -15.27 9.18 -5.30
C GLN A 138 -13.89 9.81 -5.48
N GLY A 139 -13.05 9.24 -6.35
CA GLY A 139 -11.74 9.80 -6.68
C GLY A 139 -11.83 11.19 -7.28
N LEU A 140 -12.76 11.42 -8.21
CA LEU A 140 -12.99 12.75 -8.79
C LEU A 140 -13.44 13.76 -7.72
N LYS A 141 -14.33 13.37 -6.81
CA LYS A 141 -14.72 14.23 -5.66
C LYS A 141 -13.55 14.55 -4.73
N GLU A 142 -12.60 13.63 -4.57
CA GLU A 142 -11.40 13.87 -3.76
C GLU A 142 -10.45 14.85 -4.42
N ILE A 143 -10.34 14.81 -5.76
CA ILE A 143 -9.59 15.78 -6.56
C ILE A 143 -10.25 17.16 -6.47
N GLU A 144 -11.56 17.25 -6.70
CA GLU A 144 -12.33 18.50 -6.58
C GLU A 144 -12.21 19.12 -5.18
N ALA A 145 -12.17 18.27 -4.14
CA ALA A 145 -11.97 18.70 -2.76
C ALA A 145 -10.52 19.08 -2.42
N GLY A 146 -9.58 19.00 -3.37
CA GLY A 146 -8.16 19.34 -3.19
C GLY A 146 -7.32 18.29 -2.46
N ARG A 147 -7.95 17.22 -1.94
CA ARG A 147 -7.26 16.18 -1.14
C ARG A 147 -6.16 15.46 -1.93
N THR A 148 -6.43 15.16 -3.20
CA THR A 148 -5.42 14.54 -4.07
C THR A 148 -4.24 15.48 -4.33
N GLY A 149 -4.48 16.79 -4.47
CA GLY A 149 -3.41 17.77 -4.61
C GLY A 149 -2.52 17.86 -3.38
N GLU A 150 -3.13 17.87 -2.18
CA GLU A 150 -2.41 17.84 -0.90
C GLU A 150 -1.56 16.57 -0.72
N ASP A 151 -2.10 15.41 -1.09
CA ASP A 151 -1.38 14.13 -1.02
C ASP A 151 -0.18 14.09 -1.99
N LEU A 152 -0.35 14.63 -3.21
CA LEU A 152 0.73 14.69 -4.21
C LEU A 152 1.82 15.70 -3.80
N ALA A 153 1.45 16.86 -3.26
CA ALA A 153 2.42 17.83 -2.74
C ALA A 153 3.23 17.23 -1.57
N ARG A 154 2.58 16.47 -0.69
CA ARG A 154 3.29 15.77 0.39
C ARG A 154 4.24 14.69 -0.15
N ALA A 155 3.84 13.96 -1.19
CA ALA A 155 4.71 12.97 -1.82
C ALA A 155 5.96 13.63 -2.44
N GLU A 156 5.81 14.80 -3.04
CA GLU A 156 6.91 15.62 -3.56
C GLU A 156 7.87 16.09 -2.44
N GLU A 157 7.34 16.55 -1.31
CA GLU A 157 8.15 16.91 -0.13
C GLU A 157 8.97 15.74 0.43
N LEU A 158 8.45 14.51 0.33
CA LEU A 158 9.14 13.30 0.79
C LEU A 158 10.27 12.88 -0.17
N GLY A 159 10.19 13.27 -1.44
CA GLY A 159 11.23 13.17 -2.45
C GLY A 159 10.69 13.38 -3.87
N ALA A 160 11.39 14.18 -4.69
CA ALA A 160 11.00 14.39 -6.09
C ALA A 160 10.92 13.08 -6.90
N ASP A 161 11.90 12.20 -6.70
CA ASP A 161 11.97 10.87 -7.35
C ASP A 161 10.79 9.96 -6.95
N LEU A 162 10.23 10.16 -5.76
CA LEU A 162 9.08 9.38 -5.27
C LEU A 162 7.84 9.69 -6.11
N LEU A 163 7.52 10.97 -6.29
CA LEU A 163 6.34 11.38 -7.08
C LEU A 163 6.47 10.93 -8.53
N GLU A 164 7.66 11.09 -9.12
CA GLU A 164 7.93 10.62 -10.48
C GLU A 164 7.72 9.11 -10.60
N LYS A 165 8.26 8.32 -9.66
CA LYS A 165 8.12 6.87 -9.67
C LYS A 165 6.68 6.40 -9.48
N ILE A 166 5.91 7.03 -8.59
CA ILE A 166 4.48 6.78 -8.43
C ILE A 166 3.74 7.03 -9.75
N SER A 167 4.04 8.16 -10.41
CA SER A 167 3.43 8.50 -11.71
C SER A 167 3.76 7.47 -12.78
N GLN A 168 5.04 7.12 -12.93
CA GLN A 168 5.50 6.19 -13.98
C GLN A 168 4.90 4.80 -13.78
N GLU A 169 5.01 4.25 -12.56
CA GLU A 169 4.50 2.91 -12.26
C GLU A 169 2.97 2.85 -12.25
N GLY A 170 2.30 3.92 -11.82
CA GLY A 170 0.84 4.03 -11.89
C GLY A 170 0.34 3.98 -13.34
N MET A 171 0.96 4.74 -14.24
CA MET A 171 0.63 4.72 -15.67
C MET A 171 0.96 3.37 -16.31
N ARG A 172 2.12 2.77 -15.97
CA ARG A 172 2.50 1.45 -16.45
C ARG A 172 1.48 0.39 -16.02
N ALA A 173 1.10 0.36 -14.75
CA ALA A 173 0.10 -0.58 -14.24
C ALA A 173 -1.28 -0.35 -14.90
N TYR A 174 -1.69 0.91 -15.07
CA TYR A 174 -2.91 1.26 -15.81
C TYR A 174 -2.89 0.68 -17.23
N PHE A 175 -1.79 0.84 -17.98
CA PHE A 175 -1.73 0.35 -19.37
C PHE A 175 -1.51 -1.17 -19.49
N GLU A 176 -0.70 -1.77 -18.64
CA GLU A 176 -0.27 -3.17 -18.77
C GLU A 176 -1.13 -4.15 -17.98
N LYS A 177 -1.64 -3.75 -16.82
CA LYS A 177 -2.30 -4.66 -15.87
C LYS A 177 -3.81 -4.58 -15.90
N SER A 178 -4.38 -3.42 -16.20
CA SER A 178 -5.83 -3.28 -16.20
C SER A 178 -6.48 -3.79 -17.50
N SER A 179 -7.66 -4.40 -17.36
CA SER A 179 -8.48 -4.84 -18.48
C SER A 179 -8.99 -3.66 -19.31
N THR A 180 -9.37 -3.92 -20.57
CA THR A 180 -9.89 -2.86 -21.46
C THR A 180 -11.10 -2.14 -20.86
N GLN A 181 -12.00 -2.86 -20.17
CA GLN A 181 -13.16 -2.24 -19.55
C GLN A 181 -12.75 -1.33 -18.38
N THR A 182 -11.84 -1.79 -17.52
CA THR A 182 -11.34 -0.98 -16.41
C THR A 182 -10.59 0.25 -16.90
N LYS A 183 -9.82 0.15 -17.99
CA LYS A 183 -9.19 1.32 -18.63
C LYS A 183 -10.22 2.37 -19.00
N LEU A 184 -11.29 1.97 -19.70
CA LEU A 184 -12.36 2.87 -20.10
C LEU A 184 -13.06 3.50 -18.89
N ASP A 185 -13.33 2.71 -17.86
CA ASP A 185 -13.98 3.18 -16.64
C ASP A 185 -13.09 4.20 -15.89
N LEU A 186 -11.78 3.95 -15.81
CA LEU A 186 -10.82 4.78 -15.06
C LEU A 186 -10.30 5.99 -15.83
N ALA A 187 -10.48 6.05 -17.15
CA ALA A 187 -9.93 7.12 -17.99
C ALA A 187 -10.21 8.55 -17.47
N PRO A 188 -11.43 8.90 -17.02
CA PRO A 188 -11.71 10.24 -16.48
C PRO A 188 -10.90 10.55 -15.22
N LEU A 189 -10.69 9.55 -14.35
CA LEU A 189 -9.89 9.72 -13.13
C LEU A 189 -8.41 9.93 -13.46
N MET A 190 -7.89 9.17 -14.43
CA MET A 190 -6.49 9.30 -14.86
C MET A 190 -6.20 10.68 -15.47
N GLU A 191 -7.14 11.21 -16.25
CA GLU A 191 -7.05 12.57 -16.81
C GLU A 191 -7.01 13.62 -15.70
N ALA A 192 -7.94 13.56 -14.73
CA ALA A 192 -8.00 14.49 -13.61
C ALA A 192 -6.74 14.43 -12.71
N ILE A 193 -6.18 13.24 -12.46
CA ILE A 193 -4.92 13.09 -11.72
C ILE A 193 -3.76 13.74 -12.50
N ASN A 194 -3.69 13.52 -13.81
CA ASN A 194 -2.66 14.11 -14.66
C ASN A 194 -2.76 15.64 -14.71
N GLU A 195 -3.97 16.20 -14.80
CA GLU A 195 -4.19 17.65 -14.71
C GLU A 195 -3.76 18.21 -13.35
N THR A 196 -4.10 17.54 -12.25
CA THR A 196 -3.69 17.94 -10.90
C THR A 196 -2.16 17.96 -10.77
N MET A 197 -1.50 16.93 -11.29
CA MET A 197 -0.05 16.82 -11.29
C MET A 197 0.63 17.89 -12.16
N GLN A 198 0.05 18.21 -13.32
CA GLN A 198 0.50 19.32 -14.16
C GLN A 198 0.31 20.67 -13.47
N GLY A 199 -0.79 20.85 -12.72
CA GLY A 199 -1.02 22.05 -11.92
C GLY A 199 0.06 22.26 -10.84
N LEU A 200 0.46 21.17 -10.16
CA LEU A 200 1.56 21.21 -9.18
C LEU A 200 2.89 21.61 -9.84
N ARG A 201 3.28 20.94 -10.93
CA ARG A 201 4.51 21.24 -11.69
C ARG A 201 4.48 22.63 -12.35
N GLY A 202 3.31 23.07 -12.80
CA GLY A 202 3.12 24.38 -13.41
C GLY A 202 3.21 25.53 -12.40
N ASN A 203 2.80 25.30 -11.16
CA ASN A 203 2.93 26.26 -10.05
C ASN A 203 4.38 26.47 -9.60
N GLU A 204 5.33 25.61 -9.98
CA GLU A 204 6.77 25.85 -9.76
C GLU A 204 7.35 26.98 -10.65
N PHE A 205 6.68 27.31 -11.77
CA PHE A 205 7.15 28.32 -12.74
C PHE A 205 6.33 29.63 -12.74
N GLY A 206 5.32 29.76 -11.87
CA GLY A 206 4.53 30.98 -11.70
C GLY A 206 5.16 31.93 -10.65
N PRO A 207 5.00 33.27 -10.78
CA PRO A 207 5.53 34.19 -9.78
C PRO A 207 4.82 33.93 -8.45
N ARG A 208 5.60 33.54 -7.43
CA ARG A 208 5.16 33.56 -6.02
C ARG A 208 4.76 35.00 -5.70
N THR A 209 3.46 35.27 -5.81
CA THR A 209 2.90 36.58 -5.50
C THR A 209 2.64 36.63 -4.00
N GLN A 210 3.65 37.21 -3.33
CA GLN A 210 3.69 37.79 -1.97
C GLN A 210 3.58 36.84 -0.78
#